data_AF-A0A0H5CIB7-F1
#
_entry.id   AF-A0A0H5CIB7-F1
#
_cell.length_a   1.000
_cell.length_b   1.000
_cell.length_c   1.000
_cell.angle_alpha   90.00
_cell.angle_beta   90.00
_cell.angle_gamma   90.00
#
_symmetry.space_group_name_H-M   'P 1'
#
loop_
_entity.id
_entity.type
_entity.pdbx_description
1 polymer ?
#
loop_
_entity_poly.entity_id
_entity_poly.type
_entity_poly.pdbx_seq_one_letter_code
_entity_poly.pdbx_strand_id
1 'polypeptide(L)'
;MRSDGEVGTEGWEAPLVDIDHGIREHSKPVWVRLGLLYIRGPGKPRHLNPAGIVLAGEVPGLLSAWKPIDSGEFMGRVTYPVDHIDGRAPIWLQDQWIPDYAIRTRTEKPGEDALRAWHARR
;
A
#
# COMPACT_ATOMS: atom_id res chain seq x y z
N MET A 1 26.91 36.32 2.16
CA MET A 1 27.93 35.53 1.45
C MET A 1 28.56 34.54 2.42
N ARG A 2 27.98 33.34 2.50
CA ARG A 2 28.63 32.10 2.94
C ARG A 2 28.07 31.00 2.05
N SER A 3 29.00 30.18 1.61
CA SER A 3 29.01 29.29 0.47
C SER A 3 28.14 28.06 0.62
N ASP A 4 27.70 27.61 -0.55
CA ASP A 4 27.10 26.32 -0.84
C ASP A 4 27.91 25.15 -0.24
N GLY A 5 27.20 24.21 0.36
CA GLY A 5 27.69 22.89 0.72
C GLY A 5 26.78 21.87 0.06
N GLU A 6 27.14 21.48 -1.17
CA GLU A 6 26.54 20.37 -1.89
C GLU A 6 26.65 19.09 -1.06
N VAL A 7 25.50 18.48 -0.77
CA VAL A 7 25.42 17.08 -0.32
C VAL A 7 25.04 16.28 -1.57
N GLY A 8 26.02 15.55 -2.11
CA GLY A 8 25.86 14.75 -3.32
C GLY A 8 24.72 13.73 -3.23
N THR A 9 23.81 13.80 -4.19
CA THR A 9 22.73 12.83 -4.39
C THR A 9 23.22 11.74 -5.34
N GLU A 10 23.95 10.76 -4.81
CA GLU A 10 24.30 9.55 -5.56
C GLU A 10 23.06 8.63 -5.61
N GLY A 11 22.44 8.52 -6.79
CA GLY A 11 21.62 7.36 -7.17
C GLY A 11 20.12 7.39 -6.88
N TRP A 12 19.52 8.50 -6.46
CA TRP A 12 18.07 8.60 -6.29
C TRP A 12 17.54 9.86 -6.99
N GLU A 13 16.86 9.70 -8.12
CA GLU A 13 16.07 10.79 -8.71
C GLU A 13 15.03 11.24 -7.68
N ALA A 14 14.99 12.55 -7.41
CA ALA A 14 14.00 13.14 -6.52
C ALA A 14 12.59 12.77 -7.03
N PRO A 15 11.67 12.30 -6.17
CA PRO A 15 10.32 11.99 -6.62
C PRO A 15 9.71 13.25 -7.23
N LEU A 16 9.18 13.12 -8.45
CA LEU A 16 8.46 14.19 -9.14
C LEU A 16 7.31 14.64 -8.23
N VAL A 17 7.50 15.78 -7.56
CA VAL A 17 6.51 16.38 -6.67
C VAL A 17 5.47 17.08 -7.56
N ASP A 18 4.30 16.48 -7.66
CA ASP A 18 3.10 17.14 -8.17
C ASP A 18 2.13 17.26 -7.00
N ILE A 19 1.96 18.48 -6.49
CA ILE A 19 1.19 18.79 -5.29
C ILE A 19 -0.30 18.45 -5.49
N ASP A 20 -0.77 18.46 -6.75
CA ASP A 20 -2.16 18.17 -7.09
C ASP A 20 -2.40 16.65 -7.23
N HIS A 21 -1.40 15.91 -7.73
CA HIS A 21 -1.50 14.48 -8.03
C HIS A 21 -0.87 13.54 -6.98
N GLY A 22 -0.19 14.10 -5.98
CA GLY A 22 0.53 13.36 -4.94
C GLY A 22 1.98 13.03 -5.34
N ILE A 23 2.77 12.61 -4.36
CA ILE A 23 4.16 12.18 -4.57
C ILE A 23 4.10 10.82 -5.26
N ARG A 24 4.51 10.78 -6.54
CA ARG A 24 4.69 9.50 -7.25
C ARG A 24 5.90 8.78 -6.67
N GLU A 25 5.70 7.52 -6.35
CA GLU A 25 6.71 6.67 -5.72
C GLU A 25 7.04 5.52 -6.67
N HIS A 26 8.30 5.10 -6.73
CA HIS A 26 8.62 3.85 -7.41
C HIS A 26 7.87 2.71 -6.71
N SER A 27 7.28 1.77 -7.46
CA SER A 27 6.50 0.69 -6.87
C SER A 27 7.29 -0.05 -5.80
N LYS A 28 6.88 0.07 -4.53
CA LYS A 28 7.56 -0.50 -3.36
C LYS A 28 6.73 -1.63 -2.75
N PRO A 29 7.34 -2.79 -2.41
CA PRO A 29 6.64 -3.84 -1.67
C PRO A 29 6.31 -3.37 -0.26
N VAL A 30 5.08 -3.63 0.16
CA VAL A 30 4.59 -3.30 1.50
C VAL A 30 3.76 -4.45 2.07
N TRP A 31 3.57 -4.44 3.38
CA TRP A 31 2.50 -5.15 4.07
C TRP A 31 1.33 -4.19 4.31
N VAL A 32 0.14 -4.59 3.91
CA VAL A 32 -1.12 -3.89 4.21
C VAL A 32 -1.76 -4.54 5.42
N ARG A 33 -1.96 -3.76 6.49
CA ARG A 33 -2.45 -4.23 7.79
C ARG A 33 -3.97 -4.13 7.83
N LEU A 34 -4.65 -5.15 7.29
CA LEU A 34 -6.12 -5.18 7.17
C LEU A 34 -6.83 -5.00 8.52
N GLY A 35 -6.24 -5.50 9.60
CA GLY A 35 -6.79 -5.32 10.95
C GLY A 35 -6.86 -3.87 11.44
N LEU A 36 -6.08 -2.95 10.85
CA LEU A 36 -6.16 -1.51 11.14
C LEU A 36 -7.14 -0.76 10.23
N LEU A 37 -7.49 -1.34 9.07
CA LEU A 37 -8.43 -0.75 8.12
C LEU A 37 -9.87 -1.15 8.41
N TYR A 38 -10.07 -2.43 8.71
CA TYR A 38 -11.39 -3.02 8.89
C TYR A 38 -11.66 -3.26 10.36
N ILE A 39 -11.64 -2.16 11.13
CA ILE A 39 -11.87 -2.19 12.57
C ILE A 39 -13.31 -2.61 12.84
N ARG A 40 -13.44 -3.63 13.69
CA ARG A 40 -14.74 -4.14 14.14
C ARG A 40 -15.19 -3.35 15.35
N GLY A 41 -16.45 -2.90 15.36
CA GLY A 41 -17.05 -2.32 16.55
C GLY A 41 -17.05 -3.33 17.72
N PRO A 42 -16.59 -2.94 18.92
CA PRO A 42 -16.58 -3.83 20.07
C PRO A 42 -17.99 -4.30 20.42
N GLY A 43 -18.13 -5.56 20.84
CA GLY A 43 -19.42 -6.15 21.24
C GLY A 43 -20.40 -6.46 20.10
N LYS A 44 -20.05 -6.17 18.83
CA LYS A 44 -20.92 -6.51 17.70
C LYS A 44 -20.82 -8.00 17.33
N PRO A 45 -21.95 -8.71 17.17
CA PRO A 45 -21.96 -10.12 16.75
C PRO A 45 -21.17 -10.35 15.46
N ARG A 46 -20.49 -11.49 15.36
CA ARG A 46 -19.82 -11.92 14.13
C ARG A 46 -20.77 -12.77 13.30
N HIS A 47 -21.30 -12.18 12.24
CA HIS A 47 -21.84 -12.96 11.14
C HIS A 47 -20.71 -13.33 10.18
N LEU A 48 -20.46 -14.63 10.02
CA LEU A 48 -19.56 -15.12 8.98
C LEU A 48 -20.39 -15.27 7.71
N ASN A 49 -20.03 -14.55 6.66
CA ASN A 49 -20.57 -14.77 5.33
C ASN A 49 -19.62 -15.73 4.58
N PRO A 50 -19.99 -16.99 4.33
CA PRO A 50 -19.12 -17.95 3.64
C PRO A 50 -18.69 -17.51 2.23
N ALA A 51 -19.46 -16.64 1.57
CA ALA A 51 -19.14 -16.09 0.26
C ALA A 51 -18.26 -14.82 0.33
N GLY A 52 -17.83 -14.40 1.53
CA GLY A 52 -17.08 -13.18 1.77
C GLY A 52 -15.58 -13.28 1.46
N ILE A 53 -14.90 -12.16 1.70
CA ILE A 53 -13.44 -12.03 1.60
C ILE A 53 -12.79 -11.95 2.99
N VAL A 54 -11.52 -12.32 3.08
CA VAL A 54 -10.72 -12.28 4.31
C VAL A 54 -10.14 -10.87 4.49
N LEU A 55 -10.66 -10.14 5.50
CA LEU A 55 -10.24 -8.76 5.82
C LEU A 55 -9.50 -8.68 7.16
N ALA A 56 -8.73 -9.71 7.49
CA ALA A 56 -7.97 -9.80 8.74
C ALA A 56 -6.49 -10.07 8.47
N GLY A 57 -5.63 -9.74 9.44
CA GLY A 57 -4.19 -9.97 9.34
C GLY A 57 -3.48 -8.94 8.46
N GLU A 58 -2.43 -9.41 7.79
CA GLU A 58 -1.61 -8.61 6.89
C GLU A 58 -1.48 -9.31 5.53
N VAL A 59 -1.49 -8.53 4.45
CA VAL A 59 -1.34 -9.03 3.07
C VAL A 59 -0.24 -8.27 2.33
N PRO A 60 0.47 -8.90 1.40
CA PRO A 60 1.49 -8.21 0.61
C PRO A 60 0.83 -7.26 -0.40
N GLY A 61 1.38 -6.06 -0.56
CA GLY A 61 0.90 -5.07 -1.52
C GLY A 61 2.03 -4.32 -2.23
N LEU A 62 1.65 -3.50 -3.20
CA LEU A 62 2.54 -2.63 -3.97
C LEU A 62 2.07 -1.17 -3.82
N LEU A 63 2.89 -0.37 -3.17
CA LEU A 63 2.69 1.08 -2.99
C LEU A 63 3.22 1.83 -4.20
N SER A 64 2.44 2.76 -4.76
CA SER A 64 2.80 3.49 -5.99
C SER A 64 2.71 5.02 -5.88
N ALA A 65 2.12 5.56 -4.83
CA ALA A 65 2.04 7.00 -4.61
C ALA A 65 1.72 7.32 -3.15
N TRP A 66 2.02 8.55 -2.73
CA TRP A 66 1.59 9.14 -1.46
C TRP A 66 0.79 10.41 -1.71
N LYS A 67 -0.23 10.66 -0.88
CA LYS A 67 -0.98 11.90 -0.88
C LYS A 67 -1.08 12.44 0.56
N PRO A 68 -0.66 13.69 0.85
CA PRO A 68 -0.85 14.27 2.17
C PRO A 68 -2.33 14.47 2.45
N ILE A 69 -2.73 14.36 3.72
CA ILE A 69 -4.09 14.69 4.20
C ILE A 69 -4.07 15.85 5.18
N ASP A 70 -5.26 16.38 5.50
CA ASP A 70 -5.47 17.59 6.30
C ASP A 70 -4.92 17.47 7.73
N SER A 71 -4.93 16.28 8.30
CA SER A 71 -4.41 15.99 9.65
C SER A 71 -2.87 15.88 9.72
N GLY A 72 -2.17 16.02 8.59
CA GLY A 72 -0.71 16.03 8.53
C GLY A 72 -0.07 14.64 8.31
N GLU A 73 -0.86 13.58 8.30
CA GLU A 73 -0.43 12.25 7.85
C GLU A 73 -0.52 12.09 6.33
N PHE A 74 -0.24 10.86 5.85
CA PHE A 74 -0.30 10.52 4.43
C PHE A 74 -1.23 9.34 4.15
N MET A 75 -1.77 9.32 2.93
CA MET A 75 -2.45 8.18 2.33
C MET A 75 -1.55 7.59 1.25
N GLY A 76 -1.26 6.29 1.31
CA GLY A 76 -0.53 5.56 0.29
C GLY A 76 -1.48 4.91 -0.71
N ARG A 77 -1.21 5.03 -2.01
CA ARG A 77 -1.94 4.30 -3.06
C ARG A 77 -1.36 2.91 -3.22
N VAL A 78 -2.10 1.89 -2.78
CA VAL A 78 -1.64 0.51 -2.72
C VAL A 78 -2.57 -0.43 -3.50
N THR A 79 -1.97 -1.30 -4.31
CA THR A 79 -2.64 -2.47 -4.90
C THR A 79 -2.29 -3.73 -4.11
N TYR A 80 -3.27 -4.52 -3.71
CA TYR A 80 -3.06 -5.75 -2.92
C TYR A 80 -4.16 -6.80 -3.13
N PRO A 81 -3.88 -8.10 -2.92
CA PRO A 81 -4.89 -9.15 -2.99
C PRO A 81 -5.61 -9.34 -1.65
N VAL A 82 -6.84 -9.84 -1.73
CA VAL A 82 -7.62 -10.38 -0.60
C VAL A 82 -8.22 -11.72 -1.02
N ASP A 83 -8.14 -12.70 -0.13
CA ASP A 83 -8.62 -14.05 -0.41
C ASP A 83 -10.13 -14.16 -0.20
N HIS A 84 -10.77 -15.06 -0.95
CA HIS A 84 -12.10 -15.51 -0.60
C HIS A 84 -12.06 -16.53 0.55
N ILE A 85 -13.05 -16.46 1.43
CA ILE A 85 -13.21 -17.44 2.52
C ILE A 85 -13.41 -18.87 1.96
N ASP A 86 -14.05 -18.98 0.79
CA ASP A 86 -14.36 -20.25 0.13
C ASP A 86 -13.23 -20.82 -0.75
N GLY A 87 -12.04 -20.19 -0.74
CA GLY A 87 -10.86 -20.67 -1.46
C GLY A 87 -10.83 -20.36 -2.96
N ARG A 88 -11.78 -19.57 -3.49
CA ARG A 88 -11.68 -19.02 -4.85
C ARG A 88 -10.44 -18.14 -5.02
N ALA A 89 -10.08 -17.91 -6.29
CA ALA A 89 -8.95 -17.06 -6.66
C ALA A 89 -9.04 -15.68 -5.99
N PRO A 90 -7.93 -15.11 -5.49
CA PRO A 90 -7.95 -13.83 -4.77
C PRO A 90 -8.46 -12.67 -5.63
N ILE A 91 -9.16 -11.73 -5.01
CA ILE A 91 -9.53 -10.46 -5.63
C ILE A 91 -8.40 -9.47 -5.40
N TRP A 92 -8.01 -8.75 -6.45
CA TRP A 92 -7.04 -7.66 -6.34
C TRP A 92 -7.76 -6.34 -6.16
N LEU A 93 -7.56 -5.71 -5.00
CA LEU A 93 -8.00 -4.35 -4.76
C LEU A 93 -6.96 -3.40 -5.36
N GLN A 94 -7.36 -2.71 -6.43
CA GLN A 94 -6.48 -1.85 -7.21
C GLN A 94 -6.48 -0.43 -6.67
N ASP A 95 -5.30 0.21 -6.63
CA ASP A 95 -5.13 1.66 -6.39
C ASP A 95 -5.89 2.19 -5.16
N GLN A 96 -5.96 1.39 -4.09
CA GLN A 96 -6.65 1.80 -2.87
C GLN A 96 -5.83 2.83 -2.11
N TRP A 97 -6.46 3.92 -1.68
CA TRP A 97 -5.82 4.87 -0.77
C TRP A 97 -5.94 4.36 0.66
N ILE A 98 -4.79 4.05 1.26
CA ILE A 98 -4.65 3.43 2.57
C ILE A 98 -3.89 4.39 3.50
N PRO A 99 -4.35 4.63 4.74
CA PRO A 99 -3.59 5.43 5.70
C PRO A 99 -2.20 4.87 5.96
N ASP A 100 -1.20 5.74 6.10
CA ASP A 100 0.20 5.38 6.35
C ASP A 100 0.40 4.41 7.52
N TYR A 101 -0.34 4.57 8.62
CA TYR A 101 -0.24 3.71 9.80
C TYR A 101 -0.64 2.24 9.54
N ALA A 102 -1.39 1.99 8.47
CA ALA A 102 -1.79 0.66 8.03
C ALA A 102 -0.86 0.08 6.95
N ILE A 103 0.16 0.84 6.54
CA ILE A 103 1.19 0.41 5.58
C ILE A 103 2.48 0.16 6.35
N ARG A 104 3.08 -1.02 6.15
CA ARG A 104 4.38 -1.35 6.73
C ARG A 104 5.35 -1.75 5.63
N THR A 105 6.54 -1.18 5.61
CA THR A 105 7.55 -1.55 4.61
C THR A 105 7.84 -3.04 4.67
N ARG A 106 7.87 -3.68 3.49
CA ARG A 106 8.31 -5.07 3.34
C ARG A 106 9.74 -5.03 2.81
N THR A 107 10.70 -5.38 3.65
CA THR A 107 12.14 -5.35 3.34
C THR A 107 12.59 -6.51 2.44
N GLU A 108 11.73 -7.50 2.23
CA GLU A 108 11.94 -8.56 1.25
C GLU A 108 11.84 -7.95 -0.16
N LYS A 109 12.82 -8.24 -1.02
CA LYS A 109 12.66 -8.02 -2.47
C LYS A 109 11.34 -8.68 -2.86
N PRO A 110 10.45 -8.01 -3.63
CA PRO A 110 9.27 -8.70 -4.14
C PRO A 110 9.78 -9.93 -4.88
N GLY A 111 9.24 -11.12 -4.59
CA GLY A 111 9.50 -12.27 -5.45
C GLY A 111 9.14 -11.87 -6.88
N GLU A 112 9.96 -12.23 -7.87
CA GLU A 112 9.77 -11.83 -9.28
C GLU A 112 8.34 -12.07 -9.76
N ASP A 113 7.66 -13.09 -9.22
CA ASP A 113 6.27 -13.44 -9.52
C ASP A 113 5.27 -12.33 -9.17
N ALA A 114 5.47 -11.61 -8.05
CA ALA A 114 4.57 -10.53 -7.65
C ALA A 114 4.70 -9.31 -8.58
N LEU A 115 5.93 -9.01 -9.03
CA LEU A 115 6.20 -7.96 -10.02
C LEU A 115 5.69 -8.37 -11.41
N ARG A 116 5.92 -9.62 -11.83
CA ARG A 116 5.42 -10.16 -13.11
C ARG A 116 3.91 -10.20 -13.17
N ALA A 117 3.24 -10.64 -12.10
CA ALA A 117 1.79 -10.65 -12.00
C ALA A 117 1.17 -9.25 -12.09
N TRP A 118 1.87 -8.21 -11.60
CA TRP A 118 1.46 -6.82 -11.75
C TRP A 118 1.64 -6.32 -13.19
N HIS A 119 2.82 -6.53 -13.78
CA HIS A 119 3.10 -6.09 -15.16
C HIS A 119 2.21 -6.77 -16.21
N ALA A 120 1.84 -8.03 -16.01
CA ALA A 120 1.01 -8.79 -16.94
C ALA A 120 -0.47 -8.34 -16.96
N ARG A 121 -0.88 -7.42 -16.09
CA ARG A 121 -2.28 -7.00 -15.92
C ARG A 121 -2.50 -5.51 -16.19
N ARG A 122 -1.53 -4.84 -16.82
CA ARG A 122 -1.56 -3.43 -17.20
C ARG A 122 -1.82 -3.26 -18.69
#